data_AF-A0A8R2D7H3-F1
#
_entry.id   AF-A0A8R2D7H3-F1
#
_cell.length_a   1.000
_cell.length_b   1.000
_cell.length_c   1.000
_cell.angle_alpha   90.00
_cell.angle_beta   90.00
_cell.angle_gamma   90.00
#
_symmetry.space_group_name_H-M   'P 1'
#
loop_
_entity.id
_entity.type
_entity.pdbx_description
1 polymer ?
#
loop_
_entity_poly.entity_id
_entity_poly.type
_entity_poly.pdbx_seq_one_letter_code
_entity_poly.pdbx_strand_id
1 'polypeptide(L)'
;MLSYIFNSYGTQALRPISNKWIQLSIINTFDPIIFVAHLIAILFWTLGVNAGIAFGTLYFLLIFYYIVRFILQKAIKDQALKQIQQEDNPVKIFVAPTIRFMEWRIAIQTETHDYVGRSYGRNVAFNDVFKRQAFPNDHIMAYAKYDENLRSFLSFSSIYRWEVTRIDKQTTELRFIDLRYLKNGHYPFVAILHLDDDMKVTNSYIGWVFTEEKLMKKLEA
;
A
#
# COMPACT_ATOMS: atom_id res chain seq x y z
N MET A 1 -6.37 -7.22 -18.75
CA MET A 1 -7.32 -7.74 -17.73
C MET A 1 -6.60 -8.46 -16.57
N LEU A 2 -5.54 -9.24 -16.81
CA LEU A 2 -4.74 -9.90 -15.75
C LEU A 2 -3.83 -8.98 -14.91
N SER A 3 -3.52 -7.77 -15.39
CA SER A 3 -2.61 -6.82 -14.70
C SER A 3 -3.15 -6.26 -13.38
N TYR A 4 -4.48 -6.29 -13.17
CA TYR A 4 -5.09 -5.75 -11.95
C TYR A 4 -5.08 -6.72 -10.76
N ILE A 5 -4.82 -8.01 -10.98
CA ILE A 5 -4.76 -9.02 -9.90
C ILE A 5 -3.39 -8.99 -9.19
N PHE A 6 -2.35 -8.53 -9.88
CA PHE A 6 -0.97 -8.53 -9.38
C PHE A 6 -0.47 -7.21 -8.79
N ASN A 7 -1.30 -6.16 -8.81
CA ASN A 7 -0.93 -4.82 -8.32
C ASN A 7 -1.15 -4.70 -6.79
N SER A 8 -0.64 -3.60 -6.21
CA SER A 8 -0.74 -3.30 -4.76
C SER A 8 -2.08 -2.73 -4.32
N TYR A 9 -2.99 -2.42 -5.24
CA TYR A 9 -4.29 -1.82 -4.95
C TYR A 9 -5.36 -2.89 -4.69
N GLY A 10 -5.14 -4.10 -5.21
CA GLY A 10 -5.99 -5.24 -4.96
C GLY A 10 -7.21 -5.25 -5.86
N THR A 11 -7.65 -6.45 -6.17
CA THR A 11 -8.91 -6.66 -6.88
C THR A 11 -9.70 -7.77 -6.23
N GLN A 12 -11.02 -7.72 -6.42
CA GLN A 12 -11.91 -8.84 -6.12
C GLN A 12 -11.81 -9.89 -7.23
N ALA A 13 -10.61 -10.44 -7.42
CA ALA A 13 -10.28 -11.38 -8.50
C ALA A 13 -11.06 -12.71 -8.40
N LEU A 14 -11.65 -13.02 -7.24
CA LEU A 14 -12.37 -14.26 -6.97
C LEU A 14 -13.89 -14.11 -6.91
N ARG A 15 -14.49 -13.03 -7.42
CA ARG A 15 -15.96 -12.98 -7.51
C ARG A 15 -16.49 -14.01 -8.51
N PRO A 16 -17.61 -14.73 -8.19
CA PRO A 16 -18.47 -14.58 -7.00
C PRO A 16 -18.07 -15.47 -5.79
N ILE A 17 -16.99 -16.25 -5.89
CA ILE A 17 -16.55 -17.24 -4.89
C ILE A 17 -16.04 -16.60 -3.59
N SER A 18 -15.42 -15.43 -3.67
CA SER A 18 -14.95 -14.69 -2.49
C SER A 18 -15.02 -13.18 -2.69
N ASN A 19 -15.52 -12.48 -1.67
CA ASN A 19 -15.49 -11.01 -1.58
C ASN A 19 -14.16 -10.48 -0.98
N LYS A 20 -13.16 -11.35 -0.76
CA LYS A 20 -11.86 -10.94 -0.26
C LYS A 20 -11.08 -10.23 -1.36
N TRP A 21 -10.61 -9.02 -1.05
CA TRP A 21 -9.65 -8.31 -1.89
C TRP A 21 -8.32 -9.07 -1.86
N ILE A 22 -7.88 -9.57 -3.00
CA ILE A 22 -6.60 -10.26 -3.14
C ILE A 22 -5.61 -9.28 -3.73
N GLN A 23 -4.56 -8.99 -2.96
CA GLN A 23 -3.39 -8.22 -3.37
C GLN A 23 -2.22 -9.19 -3.41
N LEU A 24 -1.89 -9.72 -4.60
CA LEU A 24 -0.69 -10.53 -4.72
C LEU A 24 0.57 -9.66 -4.69
N SER A 25 0.48 -8.37 -5.07
CA SER A 25 1.57 -7.39 -5.01
C SER A 25 2.89 -7.91 -5.61
N ILE A 26 2.84 -8.64 -6.73
CA ILE A 26 4.03 -9.25 -7.36
C ILE A 26 4.79 -8.23 -8.22
N ILE A 27 4.04 -7.32 -8.85
CA ILE A 27 4.60 -6.27 -9.72
C ILE A 27 4.16 -4.89 -9.24
N ASN A 28 4.99 -3.89 -9.55
CA ASN A 28 4.58 -2.51 -9.34
C ASN A 28 3.50 -2.15 -10.38
N THR A 29 2.60 -1.22 -10.04
CA THR A 29 1.60 -0.70 -10.98
C THR A 29 2.24 -0.19 -12.28
N PHE A 30 3.43 0.41 -12.17
CA PHE A 30 4.26 0.74 -13.32
C PHE A 30 5.61 0.03 -13.19
N ASP A 31 5.84 -0.95 -14.05
CA ASP A 31 7.06 -1.75 -14.09
C ASP A 31 7.91 -1.34 -15.31
N PRO A 32 9.05 -0.62 -15.12
CA PRO A 32 9.87 -0.14 -16.22
C PRO A 32 10.44 -1.26 -17.08
N ILE A 33 10.70 -2.44 -16.51
CA ILE A 33 11.27 -3.57 -17.24
C ILE A 33 10.23 -4.11 -18.22
N ILE A 34 9.00 -4.32 -17.73
CA ILE A 34 7.88 -4.74 -18.59
C ILE A 34 7.64 -3.69 -19.68
N PHE A 35 7.63 -2.40 -19.32
CA PHE A 35 7.42 -1.31 -20.27
C PHE A 35 8.47 -1.29 -21.39
N VAL A 36 9.76 -1.31 -21.03
CA VAL A 36 10.87 -1.33 -21.99
C VAL A 36 10.85 -2.61 -22.84
N ALA A 37 10.52 -3.77 -22.26
CA ALA A 37 10.41 -5.01 -23.02
C ALA A 37 9.32 -4.93 -24.11
N HIS A 38 8.20 -4.24 -23.86
CA HIS A 38 7.20 -3.98 -24.89
C HIS A 38 7.73 -3.04 -25.98
N LEU A 39 8.47 -1.99 -25.63
CA LEU A 39 9.08 -1.10 -26.63
C LEU A 39 10.07 -1.85 -27.52
N ILE A 40 10.86 -2.77 -26.96
CA ILE A 40 11.79 -3.62 -27.71
C ILE A 40 11.02 -4.54 -28.67
N ALA A 41 9.93 -5.17 -28.22
CA ALA A 41 9.11 -6.03 -29.08
C ALA A 41 8.48 -5.25 -30.24
N ILE A 42 7.99 -4.03 -29.97
CA ILE A 42 7.46 -3.13 -31.00
C ILE A 42 8.57 -2.76 -32.01
N LEU A 43 9.77 -2.44 -31.54
CA LEU A 43 10.90 -2.13 -32.41
C LEU A 43 11.26 -3.30 -33.32
N PHE A 44 11.32 -4.53 -32.80
CA PHE A 44 11.57 -5.70 -33.64
C PHE A 44 10.48 -5.90 -34.68
N TRP A 45 9.22 -5.71 -34.30
CA TRP A 45 8.10 -5.81 -35.24
C TRP A 45 8.19 -4.74 -36.36
N THR A 46 8.51 -3.49 -36.03
CA THR A 46 8.66 -2.42 -37.04
C THR A 46 9.87 -2.61 -37.96
N LEU A 47 10.91 -3.31 -37.49
CA LEU A 47 12.06 -3.73 -38.31
C LEU A 47 11.77 -4.96 -39.20
N GLY A 48 10.53 -5.47 -39.20
CA GLY A 48 10.09 -6.54 -40.10
C GLY A 48 10.05 -7.93 -39.47
N VAL A 49 10.32 -8.09 -38.16
CA VAL A 49 10.10 -9.36 -37.47
C VAL A 49 8.60 -9.66 -37.44
N ASN A 50 8.22 -10.92 -37.69
CA ASN A 50 6.83 -11.34 -37.59
C ASN A 50 6.26 -11.03 -36.19
N ALA A 51 5.10 -10.39 -36.14
CA ALA A 51 4.47 -9.96 -34.89
C ALA A 51 4.25 -11.13 -33.90
N GLY A 52 3.84 -12.30 -34.39
CA GLY A 52 3.64 -13.49 -33.57
C GLY A 52 4.93 -13.97 -32.90
N ILE A 53 6.06 -13.88 -33.61
CA ILE A 53 7.38 -14.20 -33.05
C ILE A 53 7.78 -13.12 -32.02
N ALA A 54 7.74 -11.84 -32.39
CA ALA A 54 8.18 -10.74 -31.51
C ALA A 54 7.40 -10.69 -30.18
N PHE A 55 6.07 -10.70 -30.25
CA PHE A 55 5.22 -10.67 -29.06
C PHE A 55 5.13 -12.03 -28.36
N GLY A 56 5.21 -13.14 -29.10
CA GLY A 56 5.27 -14.49 -28.50
C GLY A 56 6.50 -14.65 -27.62
N THR A 57 7.68 -14.25 -28.11
CA THR A 57 8.91 -14.22 -27.32
C THR A 57 8.80 -13.28 -26.13
N LEU A 58 8.24 -12.07 -26.30
CA LEU A 58 8.01 -11.14 -25.18
C LEU A 58 7.18 -11.79 -24.07
N TYR A 59 6.01 -12.35 -24.40
CA TYR A 59 5.13 -12.93 -23.39
C TYR A 59 5.73 -14.17 -22.73
N PHE A 60 6.49 -14.97 -23.48
CA PHE A 60 7.26 -16.07 -22.90
C PHE A 60 8.28 -15.57 -21.87
N LEU A 61 9.08 -14.54 -22.20
CA LEU A 61 10.03 -13.93 -21.26
C LEU A 61 9.32 -13.31 -20.04
N LEU A 62 8.15 -12.70 -20.23
CA LEU A 62 7.37 -12.16 -19.12
C LEU A 62 6.91 -13.24 -18.14
N ILE A 63 6.60 -14.46 -18.59
CA ILE A 63 6.28 -15.57 -17.67
C ILE A 63 7.43 -15.82 -16.69
N PHE A 64 8.67 -15.92 -17.19
CA PHE A 64 9.85 -16.08 -16.32
C PHE A 64 10.05 -14.89 -15.40
N TYR A 65 9.83 -13.67 -15.91
CA TYR A 65 9.87 -12.47 -15.10
C TYR A 65 8.92 -12.57 -13.89
N TYR A 66 7.65 -12.93 -14.11
CA TYR A 66 6.68 -13.10 -13.03
C TYR A 66 7.08 -14.19 -12.03
N ILE A 67 7.65 -15.31 -12.51
CA ILE A 67 8.15 -16.40 -11.64
C ILE A 67 9.26 -15.87 -10.73
N VAL A 68 10.25 -15.16 -11.29
CA VAL A 68 11.36 -14.58 -10.51
C VAL A 68 10.83 -13.59 -9.47
N ARG A 69 9.87 -12.73 -9.86
CA ARG A 69 9.24 -11.77 -8.96
C ARG A 69 8.50 -12.44 -7.80
N PHE A 70 7.78 -13.52 -8.08
CA PHE A 70 7.09 -14.30 -7.06
C PHE A 70 8.07 -14.96 -6.08
N ILE A 71 9.14 -15.59 -6.59
CA ILE A 71 10.17 -16.21 -5.76
C ILE A 71 10.85 -15.17 -4.86
N LEU A 72 11.17 -14.00 -5.39
CA LEU A 72 11.80 -12.92 -4.63
C LEU A 72 10.87 -12.41 -3.52
N GLN A 73 9.60 -12.13 -3.86
CA GLN A 73 8.61 -11.68 -2.89
C GLN A 73 8.43 -12.70 -1.76
N LYS A 74 8.32 -13.99 -2.11
CA LYS A 74 8.20 -15.07 -1.13
C LYS A 74 9.42 -15.13 -0.21
N ALA A 75 10.62 -15.10 -0.76
CA ALA A 75 11.85 -15.12 0.03
C ALA A 75 11.95 -13.90 0.99
N ILE A 76 11.53 -12.72 0.54
CA ILE A 76 11.48 -11.51 1.39
C ILE A 76 10.46 -11.68 2.51
N LYS A 77 9.26 -12.17 2.16
CA LYS A 77 8.18 -12.40 3.13
C LYS A 77 8.62 -13.37 4.22
N ASP A 78 9.24 -14.48 3.84
CA ASP A 78 9.73 -15.50 4.75
C ASP A 78 10.84 -14.95 5.66
N GLN A 79 11.79 -14.18 5.10
CA GLN A 79 12.85 -13.54 5.87
C GLN A 79 12.32 -12.50 6.87
N ALA A 80 11.36 -11.67 6.44
CA ALA A 80 10.76 -10.63 7.28
C ALA A 80 9.95 -11.24 8.42
N LEU A 81 9.16 -12.30 8.15
CA LEU A 81 8.43 -13.02 9.20
C LEU A 81 9.38 -13.68 10.19
N LYS A 82 10.47 -14.31 9.73
CA LYS A 82 11.44 -14.95 10.61
C LYS A 82 12.10 -13.96 11.58
N GLN A 83 12.39 -12.74 11.14
CA GLN A 83 12.92 -11.68 12.01
C GLN A 83 11.92 -11.29 13.09
N ILE A 84 10.66 -11.05 12.71
CA ILE A 84 9.64 -10.57 13.66
C ILE A 84 9.13 -11.65 14.60
N GLN A 85 9.01 -12.91 14.16
CA GLN A 85 8.54 -14.02 15.00
C GLN A 85 9.42 -14.29 16.23
N GLN A 86 10.64 -13.78 16.25
CA GLN A 86 11.52 -13.84 17.43
C GLN A 86 11.15 -12.81 18.50
N GLU A 87 10.44 -11.74 18.12
CA GLU A 87 10.10 -10.60 18.97
C GLU A 87 8.60 -10.53 19.30
N ASP A 88 7.72 -10.85 18.35
CA ASP A 88 6.26 -10.74 18.48
C ASP A 88 5.52 -11.63 17.46
N ASN A 89 4.23 -11.89 17.69
CA ASN A 89 3.39 -12.70 16.82
C ASN A 89 2.85 -11.89 15.61
N PRO A 90 3.24 -12.21 14.36
CA PRO A 90 2.75 -11.49 13.19
C PRO A 90 1.28 -11.81 12.88
N VAL A 91 0.46 -10.76 12.76
CA VAL A 91 -0.98 -10.85 12.43
C VAL A 91 -1.23 -10.56 10.95
N LYS A 92 -0.53 -9.57 10.39
CA LYS A 92 -0.60 -9.23 8.97
C LYS A 92 0.79 -8.88 8.43
N ILE A 93 0.98 -9.15 7.15
CA ILE A 93 2.19 -8.81 6.43
C ILE A 93 1.85 -8.26 5.07
N PHE A 94 2.52 -7.17 4.72
CA PHE A 94 2.45 -6.52 3.43
C PHE A 94 3.87 -6.45 2.85
N VAL A 95 4.05 -7.02 1.66
CA VAL A 95 5.30 -6.95 0.90
C VAL A 95 4.93 -6.53 -0.51
N ALA A 96 5.35 -5.33 -0.90
CA ALA A 96 5.02 -4.77 -2.21
C ALA A 96 6.26 -4.18 -2.90
N PRO A 97 6.35 -4.32 -4.22
CA PRO A 97 7.53 -3.90 -4.94
C PRO A 97 7.52 -2.40 -5.22
N THR A 98 8.72 -1.87 -5.42
CA THR A 98 8.91 -0.51 -5.92
C THR A 98 9.17 -0.51 -7.42
N ILE A 99 9.39 0.69 -7.98
CA ILE A 99 9.85 0.88 -9.35
C ILE A 99 11.27 0.31 -9.57
N ARG A 100 12.05 0.16 -8.49
CA ARG A 100 13.37 -0.46 -8.51
C ARG A 100 13.21 -1.96 -8.26
N PHE A 101 13.71 -2.77 -9.18
CA PHE A 101 13.46 -4.21 -9.20
C PHE A 101 13.80 -4.95 -7.89
N MET A 102 14.94 -4.59 -7.27
CA MET A 102 15.41 -5.21 -6.03
C MET A 102 14.84 -4.58 -4.77
N GLU A 103 14.18 -3.41 -4.85
CA GLU A 103 13.66 -2.74 -3.66
C GLU A 103 12.18 -3.06 -3.43
N TRP A 104 11.87 -3.48 -2.21
CA TRP A 104 10.51 -3.80 -1.77
C TRP A 104 10.18 -3.03 -0.49
N ARG A 105 8.90 -2.68 -0.35
CA ARG A 105 8.31 -2.11 0.87
C ARG A 105 7.76 -3.23 1.71
N ILE A 106 7.96 -3.12 3.02
CA ILE A 106 7.55 -4.13 3.97
C ILE A 106 6.81 -3.42 5.10
N ALA A 107 5.64 -3.92 5.46
CA ALA A 107 4.93 -3.56 6.67
C ALA A 107 4.41 -4.83 7.34
N ILE A 108 4.71 -5.02 8.61
CA ILE A 108 4.25 -6.15 9.41
C ILE A 108 3.50 -5.61 10.61
N GLN A 109 2.26 -6.03 10.76
CA GLN A 109 1.47 -5.77 11.95
C GLN A 109 1.52 -7.02 12.83
N THR A 110 1.87 -6.84 14.09
CA THR A 110 1.91 -7.89 15.11
C THR A 110 0.79 -7.68 16.13
N GLU A 111 0.81 -8.45 17.21
CA GLU A 111 -0.12 -8.25 18.32
C GLU A 111 0.16 -6.94 19.06
N THR A 112 1.42 -6.53 19.20
CA THR A 112 1.80 -5.39 20.02
C THR A 112 2.41 -4.21 19.26
N HIS A 113 2.91 -4.41 18.03
CA HIS A 113 3.61 -3.38 17.25
C HIS A 113 3.27 -3.42 15.74
N ASP A 114 3.57 -2.33 15.05
CA ASP A 114 3.60 -2.22 13.60
C ASP A 114 5.03 -1.89 13.16
N TYR A 115 5.63 -2.76 12.36
CA TYR A 115 6.99 -2.65 11.84
C TYR A 115 6.96 -2.23 10.38
N VAL A 116 7.64 -1.14 10.03
CA VAL A 116 7.70 -0.61 8.67
C VAL A 116 9.15 -0.54 8.21
N GLY A 117 9.39 -1.01 6.99
CA GLY A 117 10.73 -1.18 6.48
C GLY A 117 10.80 -1.34 4.97
N ARG A 118 12.00 -1.68 4.53
CA ARG A 118 12.30 -2.00 3.13
C ARG A 118 13.19 -3.22 3.06
N SER A 119 13.20 -3.87 1.89
CA SER A 119 14.28 -4.76 1.54
C SER A 119 15.00 -4.31 0.28
N TYR A 120 16.29 -4.64 0.22
CA TYR A 120 17.06 -4.70 -1.01
C TYR A 120 17.44 -6.16 -1.27
N GLY A 121 16.83 -6.75 -2.29
CA GLY A 121 16.85 -8.21 -2.46
C GLY A 121 16.22 -8.87 -1.23
N ARG A 122 16.96 -9.79 -0.59
CA ARG A 122 16.52 -10.50 0.63
C ARG A 122 16.90 -9.80 1.94
N ASN A 123 17.67 -8.72 1.89
CA ASN A 123 18.10 -8.01 3.09
C ASN A 123 16.97 -7.10 3.57
N VAL A 124 16.28 -7.52 4.62
CA VAL A 124 15.16 -6.80 5.24
C VAL A 124 15.69 -5.89 6.34
N ALA A 125 15.27 -4.63 6.33
CA ALA A 125 15.54 -3.66 7.37
C ALA A 125 14.23 -2.96 7.76
N PHE A 126 13.93 -2.94 9.06
CA PHE A 126 12.83 -2.15 9.62
C PHE A 126 13.40 -0.83 10.13
N ASN A 127 12.80 0.27 9.70
CA ASN A 127 13.25 1.63 10.02
C ASN A 127 12.35 2.27 11.08
N ASP A 128 11.06 1.97 11.02
CA ASP A 128 10.08 2.50 11.97
C ASP A 128 9.37 1.34 12.68
N VAL A 129 9.19 1.50 13.99
CA VAL A 129 8.42 0.59 14.83
C VAL A 129 7.44 1.42 15.64
N PHE A 130 6.16 1.09 15.55
CA PHE A 130 5.10 1.78 16.28
C PHE A 130 4.43 0.82 17.24
N LYS A 131 4.13 1.26 18.45
CA LYS A 131 3.28 0.48 19.35
C LYS A 131 1.86 0.43 18.79
N ARG A 132 1.30 -0.77 18.76
CA ARG A 132 -0.07 -0.97 18.30
C ARG A 132 -1.03 -0.30 19.28
N GLN A 133 -1.95 0.47 18.71
CA GLN A 133 -3.03 1.10 19.45
C GLN A 133 -4.34 0.40 19.15
N ALA A 134 -5.23 0.37 20.16
CA ALA A 134 -6.61 -0.01 19.95
C ALA A 134 -7.26 0.93 18.93
N PHE A 135 -8.34 0.49 18.31
CA PHE A 135 -9.16 1.35 17.47
C PHE A 135 -9.63 2.58 18.28
N PRO A 136 -9.85 3.77 17.68
CA PRO A 136 -10.27 4.93 18.45
C PRO A 136 -11.56 4.63 19.21
N ASN A 137 -11.70 5.26 20.38
CA ASN A 137 -12.81 4.99 21.28
C ASN A 137 -14.17 5.35 20.65
N ASP A 138 -15.25 4.82 21.24
CA ASP A 138 -16.61 5.00 20.72
C ASP A 138 -17.06 6.47 20.69
N HIS A 139 -16.52 7.32 21.57
CA HIS A 139 -16.83 8.74 21.61
C HIS A 139 -16.31 9.45 20.35
N ILE A 140 -15.04 9.29 20.02
CA ILE A 140 -14.41 9.87 18.82
C ILE A 140 -15.00 9.25 17.55
N MET A 141 -15.31 7.96 17.59
CA MET A 141 -15.87 7.23 16.44
C MET A 141 -17.38 7.39 16.27
N ALA A 142 -18.07 8.13 17.16
CA ALA A 142 -19.53 8.21 17.20
C ALA A 142 -20.13 8.55 15.84
N TYR A 143 -19.60 9.59 15.19
CA TYR A 143 -20.00 10.01 13.84
C TYR A 143 -18.98 9.64 12.76
N ALA A 144 -17.68 9.66 13.10
CA ALA A 144 -16.60 9.37 12.16
C ALA A 144 -16.74 8.01 11.45
N LYS A 145 -17.29 6.98 12.12
CA LYS A 145 -17.49 5.65 11.52
C LYS A 145 -18.44 5.63 10.32
N TYR A 146 -19.29 6.64 10.18
CA TYR A 146 -20.24 6.78 9.07
C TYR A 146 -19.70 7.59 7.90
N ASP A 147 -18.59 8.30 8.10
CA ASP A 147 -17.96 9.13 7.06
C ASP A 147 -17.46 8.28 5.88
N GLU A 148 -17.73 8.75 4.66
CA GLU A 148 -17.41 8.02 3.43
C GLU A 148 -15.90 7.93 3.18
N ASN A 149 -15.16 9.00 3.48
CA ASN A 149 -13.70 9.03 3.34
C ASN A 149 -13.05 8.05 4.32
N LEU A 150 -13.48 8.02 5.58
CA LEU A 150 -12.95 7.06 6.54
C LEU A 150 -13.27 5.62 6.16
N ARG A 151 -14.52 5.33 5.78
CA ARG A 151 -14.92 3.99 5.33
C ARG A 151 -14.14 3.56 4.10
N SER A 152 -13.93 4.47 3.15
CA SER A 152 -13.07 4.23 2.01
C SER A 152 -11.66 3.89 2.49
N PHE A 153 -11.07 4.70 3.37
CA PHE A 153 -9.73 4.46 3.91
C PHE A 153 -9.56 3.07 4.51
N LEU A 154 -10.46 2.72 5.42
CA LEU A 154 -10.44 1.44 6.12
C LEU A 154 -10.69 0.25 5.17
N SER A 155 -11.36 0.46 4.02
CA SER A 155 -11.61 -0.60 3.04
C SER A 155 -10.34 -1.03 2.28
N PHE A 156 -9.41 -0.10 2.05
CA PHE A 156 -8.19 -0.37 1.30
C PHE A 156 -6.92 -0.41 2.15
N SER A 157 -6.92 0.22 3.32
CA SER A 157 -5.78 0.27 4.24
C SER A 157 -5.85 -0.86 5.26
N SER A 158 -4.98 -1.86 5.08
CA SER A 158 -4.96 -3.04 5.94
C SER A 158 -4.07 -2.90 7.17
N ILE A 159 -3.08 -1.99 7.11
CA ILE A 159 -2.11 -1.68 8.18
C ILE A 159 -2.04 -0.15 8.28
N TYR A 160 -2.55 0.39 9.36
CA TYR A 160 -2.63 1.82 9.60
C TYR A 160 -2.49 2.14 11.08
N ARG A 161 -2.17 3.40 11.35
CA ARG A 161 -2.29 4.02 12.67
C ARG A 161 -3.27 5.19 12.59
N TRP A 162 -3.73 5.65 13.75
CA TRP A 162 -4.54 6.86 13.84
C TRP A 162 -3.98 7.80 14.91
N GLU A 163 -4.31 9.07 14.80
CA GLU A 163 -3.89 10.13 15.71
C GLU A 163 -5.05 11.10 15.89
N VAL A 164 -5.16 11.68 17.08
CA VAL A 164 -6.16 12.70 17.39
C VAL A 164 -5.44 13.91 17.92
N THR A 165 -5.62 15.04 17.25
CA THR A 165 -4.96 16.30 17.58
C THR A 165 -5.99 17.41 17.60
N ARG A 166 -5.97 18.24 18.65
CA ARG A 166 -6.79 19.44 18.69
C ARG A 166 -6.11 20.54 17.85
N ILE A 167 -6.72 20.97 16.75
CA ILE A 167 -6.11 21.95 15.84
C ILE A 167 -6.53 23.39 16.16
N ASP A 168 -7.72 23.58 16.73
CA ASP A 168 -8.17 24.88 17.24
C ASP A 168 -9.15 24.74 18.43
N LYS A 169 -9.78 25.85 18.85
CA LYS A 169 -10.70 25.86 20.00
C LYS A 169 -11.99 25.07 19.80
N GLN A 170 -12.39 24.74 18.58
CA GLN A 170 -13.65 24.07 18.22
C GLN A 170 -13.43 22.81 17.37
N THR A 171 -12.22 22.60 16.86
CA THR A 171 -11.93 21.54 15.89
C THR A 171 -10.90 20.53 16.41
N THR A 172 -11.30 19.27 16.42
CA THR A 172 -10.44 18.11 16.64
C THR A 172 -10.17 17.41 15.31
N GLU A 173 -8.91 17.20 14.98
CA GLU A 173 -8.51 16.40 13.83
C GLU A 173 -8.32 14.92 14.22
N LEU A 174 -9.09 14.03 13.58
CA LEU A 174 -8.88 12.59 13.60
C LEU A 174 -8.19 12.19 12.29
N ARG A 175 -6.95 11.72 12.39
CA ARG A 175 -6.10 11.37 11.25
C ARG A 175 -5.78 9.89 11.25
N PHE A 176 -6.08 9.20 10.17
CA PHE A 176 -5.62 7.84 9.89
C PHE A 176 -4.47 7.87 8.88
N ILE A 177 -3.45 7.04 9.11
CA ILE A 177 -2.19 7.05 8.37
C ILE A 177 -1.87 5.62 7.91
N ASP A 178 -1.72 5.42 6.60
CA ASP A 178 -1.40 4.11 6.03
C ASP A 178 0.10 3.83 6.11
N LEU A 179 0.47 2.81 6.88
CA LEU A 179 1.86 2.48 7.16
C LEU A 179 2.57 1.76 6.01
N ARG A 180 1.85 1.34 4.97
CA ARG A 180 2.42 0.61 3.83
C ARG A 180 3.18 1.52 2.86
N TYR A 181 2.96 2.84 2.96
CA TYR A 181 3.40 3.81 1.96
C TYR A 181 4.53 4.74 2.44
N LEU A 182 5.53 4.23 3.19
CA LEU A 182 6.69 5.03 3.59
C LEU A 182 7.51 5.55 2.39
N LYS A 183 7.57 6.88 2.23
CA LYS A 183 8.33 7.57 1.20
C LYS A 183 9.06 8.76 1.79
N ASN A 184 10.40 8.78 1.64
CA ASN A 184 11.27 9.87 2.11
C ASN A 184 11.05 10.23 3.60
N GLY A 185 10.89 9.22 4.46
CA GLY A 185 10.68 9.44 5.91
C GLY A 185 9.27 9.85 6.30
N HIS A 186 8.31 9.92 5.37
CA HIS A 186 6.93 10.31 5.66
C HIS A 186 5.92 9.29 5.14
N TYR A 187 4.75 9.28 5.79
CA TYR A 187 3.57 8.48 5.42
C TYR A 187 2.54 9.38 4.76
N PRO A 188 2.54 9.49 3.42
CA PRO A 188 1.77 10.50 2.73
C PRO A 188 0.30 10.12 2.55
N PHE A 189 -0.07 8.84 2.68
CA PHE A 189 -1.43 8.41 2.40
C PHE A 189 -2.25 8.37 3.68
N VAL A 190 -3.18 9.32 3.79
CA VAL A 190 -3.94 9.58 5.02
C VAL A 190 -5.42 9.76 4.74
N ALA A 191 -6.23 9.53 5.77
CA ALA A 191 -7.59 10.06 5.87
C ALA A 191 -7.66 11.00 7.06
N ILE A 192 -8.27 12.17 6.87
CA ILE A 192 -8.34 13.23 7.87
C ILE A 192 -9.79 13.63 8.02
N LEU A 193 -10.25 13.70 9.25
CA LEU A 193 -11.59 14.13 9.61
C LEU A 193 -11.46 15.28 10.60
N HIS A 194 -12.18 16.36 10.34
CA HIS A 194 -12.37 17.44 11.29
C HIS A 194 -13.67 17.19 12.04
N LEU A 195 -13.57 17.17 13.36
CA LEU A 195 -14.65 16.89 14.29
C LEU A 195 -14.92 18.16 15.11
N ASP A 196 -16.19 18.53 15.24
CA ASP A 196 -16.61 19.57 16.18
C ASP A 196 -16.57 19.07 17.64
N ASP A 197 -17.00 19.91 18.59
CA ASP A 197 -17.07 19.57 20.01
C ASP A 197 -18.04 18.42 20.33
N ASP A 198 -19.05 18.19 19.47
CA ASP A 198 -19.98 17.06 19.54
C ASP A 198 -19.45 15.80 18.84
N MET A 199 -18.20 15.82 18.37
CA MET A 199 -17.57 14.79 17.53
C MET A 199 -18.23 14.57 16.17
N LYS A 200 -19.06 15.52 15.69
CA LYS A 200 -19.66 15.44 14.35
C LYS A 200 -18.63 15.81 13.31
N VAL A 201 -18.63 15.08 12.19
CA VAL A 201 -17.72 15.32 11.08
C VAL A 201 -18.15 16.59 10.36
N THR A 202 -17.30 17.63 10.40
CA THR A 202 -17.52 18.89 9.69
C THR A 202 -16.90 18.88 8.31
N ASN A 203 -15.72 18.27 8.18
CA ASN A 203 -15.05 18.03 6.90
C ASN A 203 -14.26 16.72 6.94
N SER A 204 -14.04 16.09 5.78
CA SER A 204 -13.19 14.92 5.67
C SER A 204 -12.44 14.88 4.34
N TYR A 205 -11.23 14.33 4.38
CA TYR A 205 -10.35 14.20 3.23
C TYR A 205 -9.67 12.83 3.23
N ILE A 206 -9.43 12.31 2.03
CA ILE A 206 -8.65 11.09 1.82
C ILE A 206 -7.68 11.29 0.66
N GLY A 207 -6.42 10.90 0.86
CA GLY A 207 -5.46 10.89 -0.24
C GLY A 207 -4.02 11.14 0.16
N TRP A 208 -3.23 11.52 -0.85
CA TRP A 208 -1.79 11.74 -0.72
C TRP A 208 -1.51 13.18 -0.28
N VAL A 209 -0.96 13.32 0.93
CA VAL A 209 -0.48 14.55 1.55
C VAL A 209 1.04 14.48 1.61
N PHE A 210 1.70 15.35 0.85
CA PHE A 210 3.16 15.44 0.84
C PHE A 210 3.70 16.58 1.72
N THR A 211 2.85 17.55 2.06
CA THR A 211 3.15 18.75 2.87
C THR A 211 1.86 19.24 3.54
N GLU A 212 1.91 19.72 4.80
CA GLU A 212 0.74 20.30 5.50
C GLU A 212 0.07 21.43 4.72
N GLU A 213 0.86 22.30 4.09
CA GLU A 213 0.37 23.44 3.32
C GLU A 213 -0.53 23.04 2.13
N LYS A 214 -0.24 21.89 1.50
CA LYS A 214 -1.08 21.33 0.42
C LYS A 214 -2.33 20.63 0.95
N LEU A 215 -2.31 20.22 2.21
CA LEU A 215 -3.47 19.62 2.87
C LEU A 215 -4.47 20.70 3.28
N MET A 216 -4.01 21.81 3.87
CA MET A 216 -4.89 22.93 4.27
C MET A 216 -5.70 23.45 3.08
N LYS A 217 -5.04 23.64 1.93
CA LYS A 217 -5.72 24.08 0.70
C LYS A 217 -6.80 23.12 0.18
N LYS A 218 -6.76 21.82 0.55
CA LYS A 218 -7.79 20.84 0.19
C LYS A 218 -8.91 20.72 1.23
N LEU A 219 -8.66 21.14 2.47
CA LEU A 219 -9.64 21.13 3.55
C LEU A 219 -10.47 22.44 3.60
N GLU A 220 -9.98 23.50 2.96
CA GLU A 220 -10.70 24.79 2.84
C GLU A 220 -11.55 24.90 1.55
N ALA A 221 -11.49 23.92 0.65
CA ALA A 221 -12.20 23.89 -0.62
C ALA A 221 -13.44 23.01 -0.56
#